data_AF-V4TZC7-F1
#
_entry.id   AF-V4TZC7-F1
#
_cell.length_a   1.000
_cell.length_b   1.000
_cell.length_c   1.000
_cell.angle_alpha   90.00
_cell.angle_beta   90.00
_cell.angle_gamma   90.00
#
_symmetry.space_group_name_H-M   'P 1'
#
loop_
_entity.id
_entity.type
_entity.pdbx_description
1 polymer ?
#
loop_
_entity_poly.entity_id
_entity_poly.type
_entity_poly.pdbx_seq_one_letter_code
_entity_poly.pdbx_strand_id
1 'polypeptide(L)'
;MSAFVGKYAEELIKNAKYIAAPGKGILAADESTGTIGKRLASINVENIESNRQENNVIPGIKVDKGTVEIAGTNCETTTQGFDSLGARCQQYYKAGARFAKWRAVLKIGPTEPSELSIQQNAQGLARYAIICQENGLVPIVEPEVLTDGSHDIKKCAAVTETVLAAVYKALNDHHVLLEGTLLKPNMVAPGSDSPKVAAEVIAEYTVTALRRTVPPAVPGIVFLSGGQSEEEATVNLNAMNKLEVLKPWTLSFSFGRALQQSTLKIWGGKKENVAKAQDAFSVRCKANSEATLGKYTGGSAGGLASESLYVKGYKY
;
A
#
# COMPACT_ATOMS: atom_id res chain seq x y z
N MET A 1 16.23 15.27 19.68
CA MET A 1 17.07 14.22 19.07
C MET A 1 17.01 14.41 17.56
N SER A 2 18.14 14.64 16.91
CA SER A 2 18.25 14.78 15.45
C SER A 2 18.01 13.43 14.79
N ALA A 3 17.16 13.38 13.76
CA ALA A 3 17.03 12.19 12.90
C ALA A 3 18.41 11.76 12.38
N PHE A 4 18.60 10.46 12.15
CA PHE A 4 19.81 9.97 11.49
C PHE A 4 19.90 10.58 10.08
N VAL A 5 20.84 11.48 9.86
CA VAL A 5 21.13 12.06 8.54
C VAL A 5 22.19 11.19 7.86
N GLY A 6 21.74 10.06 7.31
CA GLY A 6 22.58 9.17 6.52
C GLY A 6 23.01 9.81 5.18
N LYS A 7 24.03 9.24 4.54
CA LYS A 7 24.59 9.72 3.26
C LYS A 7 23.57 9.88 2.11
N TYR A 8 22.42 9.22 2.21
CA TYR A 8 21.35 9.26 1.20
C TYR A 8 20.20 10.21 1.56
N ALA A 9 20.26 10.96 2.67
CA ALA A 9 19.12 11.73 3.19
C ALA A 9 18.45 12.62 2.13
N GLU A 10 19.23 13.42 1.40
CA GLU A 10 18.68 14.29 0.34
C GLU A 10 18.06 13.51 -0.83
N GLU A 11 18.70 12.41 -1.25
CA GLU A 11 18.17 11.54 -2.30
C GLU A 11 16.86 10.86 -1.87
N LEU A 12 16.78 10.38 -0.64
CA LEU A 12 15.59 9.77 -0.06
C LEU A 12 14.43 10.78 -0.05
N ILE A 13 14.67 12.00 0.43
CA ILE A 13 13.67 13.07 0.46
C ILE A 13 13.19 13.40 -0.96
N LYS A 14 14.12 13.54 -1.91
CA LYS A 14 13.80 13.84 -3.31
C LYS A 14 12.95 12.75 -3.95
N ASN A 15 13.34 11.47 -3.78
CA ASN A 15 12.64 10.34 -4.36
C ASN A 15 11.27 10.14 -3.72
N ALA A 16 11.15 10.26 -2.39
CA ALA A 16 9.86 10.15 -1.69
C ALA A 16 8.87 11.23 -2.16
N LYS A 17 9.32 12.49 -2.29
CA LYS A 17 8.52 13.58 -2.86
C LYS A 17 8.14 13.34 -4.32
N TYR A 18 9.04 12.80 -5.13
CA TYR A 18 8.74 12.48 -6.53
C TYR A 18 7.68 11.39 -6.66
N ILE A 19 7.79 10.31 -5.87
CA ILE A 19 6.83 9.21 -5.86
C ILE A 19 5.45 9.71 -5.39
N ALA A 20 5.42 10.60 -4.39
CA ALA A 20 4.22 11.22 -3.86
C ALA A 20 3.75 12.46 -4.64
N ALA A 21 4.26 12.74 -5.83
CA ALA A 21 3.87 13.94 -6.57
C ALA A 21 2.37 13.91 -6.94
N PRO A 22 1.66 15.06 -6.86
CA PRO A 22 0.26 15.14 -7.29
C PRO A 22 0.05 14.63 -8.72
N GLY A 23 -1.05 13.90 -8.95
CA GLY A 23 -1.34 13.28 -10.24
C GLY A 23 -0.60 11.96 -10.50
N LYS A 24 0.28 11.52 -9.59
CA LYS A 24 1.01 10.25 -9.71
C LYS A 24 0.64 9.30 -8.58
N GLY A 25 0.93 8.02 -8.78
CA GLY A 25 0.86 6.98 -7.77
C GLY A 25 1.73 5.78 -8.15
N ILE A 26 1.58 4.68 -7.43
CA ILE A 26 2.42 3.49 -7.55
C ILE A 26 1.59 2.33 -8.10
N LEU A 27 2.08 1.68 -9.15
CA LEU A 27 1.66 0.33 -9.53
C LEU A 27 2.36 -0.68 -8.63
N ALA A 28 1.61 -1.40 -7.81
CA ALA A 28 2.15 -2.52 -7.03
C ALA A 28 2.14 -3.78 -7.89
N ALA A 29 3.26 -4.05 -8.57
CA ALA A 29 3.51 -5.23 -9.39
C ALA A 29 4.56 -6.16 -8.74
N ASP A 30 4.49 -6.29 -7.42
CA ASP A 30 5.43 -7.01 -6.56
C ASP A 30 4.88 -8.36 -6.07
N GLU A 31 3.96 -8.94 -6.83
CA GLU A 31 3.42 -10.26 -6.53
C GLU A 31 4.54 -11.32 -6.56
N SER A 32 4.63 -12.12 -5.49
CA SER A 32 5.51 -13.29 -5.47
C SER A 32 5.15 -14.27 -6.59
N THR A 33 6.05 -15.19 -6.97
CA THR A 33 5.76 -16.26 -7.96
C THR A 33 4.46 -16.99 -7.64
N GLY A 34 4.17 -17.26 -6.36
CA GLY A 34 2.91 -17.88 -5.93
C GLY A 34 1.69 -16.97 -6.11
N THR A 35 1.82 -15.67 -5.82
CA THR A 35 0.72 -14.71 -5.92
C THR A 35 0.41 -14.29 -7.35
N ILE A 36 1.44 -14.08 -8.19
CA ILE A 36 1.23 -13.85 -9.62
C ILE A 36 0.73 -15.13 -10.30
N GLY A 37 1.15 -16.31 -9.82
CA GLY A 37 0.63 -17.61 -10.26
C GLY A 37 -0.89 -17.71 -10.09
N LYS A 38 -1.45 -17.28 -8.95
CA LYS A 38 -2.92 -17.21 -8.75
C LYS A 38 -3.60 -16.25 -9.73
N ARG A 39 -2.98 -15.11 -10.04
CA ARG A 39 -3.53 -14.14 -10.99
C ARG A 39 -3.49 -14.66 -12.42
N LEU A 40 -2.36 -15.21 -12.85
CA LEU A 40 -2.19 -15.78 -14.18
C LEU A 40 -3.04 -17.05 -14.38
N ALA A 41 -3.22 -17.87 -13.33
CA ALA A 41 -4.15 -19.00 -13.36
C ALA A 41 -5.61 -18.57 -13.61
N SER A 42 -6.04 -17.45 -13.03
CA SER A 42 -7.40 -16.92 -13.27
C SER A 42 -7.66 -16.53 -14.73
N ILE A 43 -6.62 -16.43 -15.55
CA ILE A 43 -6.67 -16.09 -16.98
C ILE A 43 -5.96 -17.11 -17.88
N ASN A 44 -5.61 -18.31 -17.37
CA ASN A 44 -4.94 -19.39 -18.08
C ASN A 44 -3.57 -19.03 -18.72
N VAL A 45 -2.68 -18.35 -17.98
CA VAL A 45 -1.37 -17.89 -18.47
C VAL A 45 -0.21 -18.45 -17.65
N GLU A 46 0.94 -18.70 -18.29
CA GLU A 46 2.18 -19.17 -17.66
C GLU A 46 3.10 -18.00 -17.22
N ASN A 47 3.82 -18.17 -16.11
CA ASN A 47 4.63 -17.12 -15.47
C ASN A 47 6.10 -17.09 -15.96
N ILE A 48 6.40 -16.34 -17.03
CA ILE A 48 7.76 -16.21 -17.61
C ILE A 48 8.29 -14.76 -17.64
N GLU A 49 9.62 -14.60 -17.69
CA GLU A 49 10.35 -13.34 -17.51
C GLU A 49 10.19 -12.31 -18.64
N SER A 50 10.04 -12.77 -19.88
CA SER A 50 9.97 -11.91 -21.07
C SER A 50 8.81 -10.90 -21.09
N ASN A 51 7.85 -11.03 -20.16
CA ASN A 51 6.63 -10.22 -20.12
C ASN A 51 6.75 -8.95 -19.23
N ARG A 52 7.95 -8.59 -18.72
CA ARG A 52 8.15 -7.50 -17.74
C ARG A 52 9.21 -6.49 -18.22
N GLN A 53 8.85 -5.40 -18.93
CA GLN A 53 9.80 -4.33 -19.33
C GLN A 53 9.24 -2.90 -19.20
N GLU A 54 10.16 -1.93 -19.00
CA GLU A 54 10.01 -0.62 -18.33
C GLU A 54 9.66 0.61 -19.20
N ASN A 55 9.09 1.66 -18.55
CA ASN A 55 8.71 2.97 -19.11
C ASN A 55 8.96 4.16 -18.13
N ASN A 56 10.21 4.59 -17.87
CA ASN A 56 10.53 5.83 -17.10
C ASN A 56 9.85 5.98 -15.71
N VAL A 57 9.52 4.87 -15.05
CA VAL A 57 9.00 4.81 -13.68
C VAL A 57 10.15 4.49 -12.73
N ILE A 58 10.16 5.08 -11.52
CA ILE A 58 11.14 4.68 -10.50
C ILE A 58 10.85 3.23 -10.09
N PRO A 59 11.81 2.31 -10.20
CA PRO A 59 11.60 0.93 -9.77
C PRO A 59 11.68 0.81 -8.24
N GLY A 60 10.84 -0.06 -7.70
CA GLY A 60 10.84 -0.43 -6.29
C GLY A 60 10.86 -1.93 -6.09
N ILE A 61 11.17 -2.36 -4.88
CA ILE A 61 11.35 -3.78 -4.56
C ILE A 61 10.63 -4.16 -3.27
N LYS A 62 9.89 -5.28 -3.28
CA LYS A 62 9.38 -5.91 -2.06
C LYS A 62 10.53 -6.65 -1.38
N VAL A 63 10.80 -6.33 -0.12
CA VAL A 63 11.96 -6.89 0.60
C VAL A 63 11.57 -7.75 1.80
N ASP A 64 10.32 -7.72 2.25
CA ASP A 64 9.81 -8.67 3.24
C ASP A 64 9.81 -10.11 2.70
N LYS A 65 9.86 -11.08 3.61
CA LYS A 65 9.78 -12.52 3.32
C LYS A 65 8.46 -13.12 3.80
N GLY A 66 7.39 -12.33 3.80
CA GLY A 66 6.05 -12.75 4.23
C GLY A 66 5.85 -12.75 5.75
N THR A 67 4.68 -13.20 6.17
CA THR A 67 4.25 -13.23 7.57
C THR A 67 4.41 -14.60 8.21
N VAL A 68 4.64 -14.59 9.53
CA VAL A 68 4.66 -15.77 10.40
C VAL A 68 3.76 -15.52 11.61
N GLU A 69 3.16 -16.57 12.15
CA GLU A 69 2.26 -16.46 13.29
C GLU A 69 3.03 -16.14 14.59
N ILE A 70 2.43 -15.28 15.42
CA ILE A 70 2.95 -14.97 16.75
C ILE A 70 2.38 -16.00 17.73
N ALA A 71 3.25 -16.87 18.26
CA ALA A 71 2.84 -17.87 19.24
C ALA A 71 2.15 -17.23 20.46
N GLY A 72 1.09 -17.87 20.95
CA GLY A 72 0.29 -17.36 22.07
C GLY A 72 -0.72 -16.26 21.71
N THR A 73 -0.84 -15.90 20.42
CA THR A 73 -1.91 -15.04 19.92
C THR A 73 -2.99 -15.85 19.21
N ASN A 74 -4.16 -15.25 18.98
CA ASN A 74 -5.20 -15.84 18.17
C ASN A 74 -4.88 -15.64 16.68
N CYS A 75 -3.93 -16.41 16.15
CA CYS A 75 -3.47 -16.38 14.75
C CYS A 75 -3.09 -14.97 14.24
N GLU A 76 -2.50 -14.13 15.08
CA GLU A 76 -1.91 -12.86 14.65
C GLU A 76 -0.53 -13.09 14.07
N THR A 77 -0.02 -12.13 13.30
CA THR A 77 1.22 -12.33 12.56
C THR A 77 2.22 -11.21 12.80
N THR A 78 3.50 -11.55 12.73
CA THR A 78 4.59 -10.61 12.49
C THR A 78 5.22 -10.89 11.14
N THR A 79 6.06 -9.98 10.65
CA THR A 79 6.65 -10.08 9.31
C THR A 79 8.15 -10.35 9.41
N GLN A 80 8.65 -11.25 8.57
CA GLN A 80 10.05 -11.67 8.54
C GLN A 80 10.80 -11.09 7.33
N GLY A 81 12.13 -11.15 7.36
CA GLY A 81 12.99 -10.67 6.27
C GLY A 81 14.20 -9.84 6.68
N PHE A 82 14.46 -9.67 7.97
CA PHE A 82 15.56 -8.84 8.48
C PHE A 82 16.94 -9.42 8.18
N ASP A 83 17.06 -10.75 8.16
CA ASP A 83 18.35 -11.41 7.93
C ASP A 83 18.92 -11.04 6.55
N SER A 84 20.13 -10.48 6.57
CA SER A 84 20.82 -9.94 5.40
C SER A 84 20.07 -8.82 4.65
N LEU A 85 19.09 -8.16 5.26
CA LEU A 85 18.30 -7.11 4.60
C LEU A 85 19.20 -5.98 4.06
N GLY A 86 20.17 -5.49 4.84
CA GLY A 86 21.08 -4.44 4.38
C GLY A 86 21.87 -4.83 3.12
N ALA A 87 22.44 -6.04 3.08
CA ALA A 87 23.15 -6.56 1.91
C ALA A 87 22.23 -6.68 0.69
N ARG A 88 20.99 -7.14 0.88
CA ARG A 88 19.98 -7.18 -0.19
C ARG A 88 19.62 -5.78 -0.68
N CYS A 89 19.39 -4.81 0.21
CA CYS A 89 19.12 -3.42 -0.16
C CYS A 89 20.23 -2.82 -1.01
N GLN A 90 21.50 -3.08 -0.68
CA GLN A 90 22.65 -2.63 -1.49
C GLN A 90 22.64 -3.23 -2.90
N GLN A 91 22.31 -4.52 -3.01
CA GLN A 91 22.19 -5.18 -4.32
C GLN A 91 21.02 -4.59 -5.13
N TYR A 92 19.86 -4.38 -4.52
CA TYR A 92 18.71 -3.79 -5.19
C TYR A 92 18.94 -2.34 -5.62
N TYR A 93 19.63 -1.55 -4.79
CA TYR A 93 20.01 -0.17 -5.15
C TYR A 93 20.93 -0.15 -6.38
N LYS A 94 21.93 -1.04 -6.42
CA LYS A 94 22.82 -1.23 -7.59
C LYS A 94 22.05 -1.70 -8.83
N ALA A 95 21.00 -2.50 -8.65
CA ALA A 95 20.12 -2.96 -9.72
C ALA A 95 19.10 -1.89 -10.17
N GLY A 96 19.08 -0.71 -9.56
CA GLY A 96 18.26 0.44 -9.98
C GLY A 96 17.11 0.80 -9.06
N ALA A 97 16.75 -0.06 -8.09
CA ALA A 97 15.66 0.24 -7.15
C ALA A 97 15.96 1.52 -6.35
N ARG A 98 14.91 2.32 -6.07
CA ARG A 98 15.03 3.54 -5.23
C ARG A 98 14.00 3.61 -4.10
N PHE A 99 13.08 2.67 -4.05
CA PHE A 99 12.22 2.47 -2.89
C PHE A 99 12.04 0.98 -2.60
N ALA A 100 11.67 0.69 -1.37
CA ALA A 100 11.37 -0.65 -0.90
C ALA A 100 9.94 -0.71 -0.35
N LYS A 101 9.41 -1.93 -0.24
CA LYS A 101 8.12 -2.19 0.40
C LYS A 101 8.25 -3.33 1.41
N TRP A 102 7.60 -3.16 2.55
CA TRP A 102 7.46 -4.17 3.59
C TRP A 102 6.05 -4.15 4.15
N ARG A 103 5.36 -5.28 4.01
CA ARG A 103 3.96 -5.43 4.45
C ARG A 103 3.86 -6.11 5.82
N ALA A 104 3.38 -5.38 6.81
CA ALA A 104 2.85 -5.92 8.06
C ALA A 104 1.34 -6.13 7.98
N VAL A 105 0.82 -7.14 8.69
CA VAL A 105 -0.60 -7.52 8.65
C VAL A 105 -1.15 -7.57 10.06
N LEU A 106 -2.20 -6.80 10.28
CA LEU A 106 -2.96 -6.76 11.52
C LEU A 106 -4.42 -7.06 11.20
N LYS A 107 -5.16 -7.59 12.17
CA LYS A 107 -6.58 -7.94 11.99
C LYS A 107 -7.42 -7.36 13.12
N ILE A 108 -8.68 -7.15 12.81
CA ILE A 108 -9.69 -6.71 13.77
C ILE A 108 -10.50 -7.92 14.19
N GLY A 109 -10.54 -8.20 15.49
CA GLY A 109 -11.35 -9.27 16.05
C GLY A 109 -11.86 -8.90 17.44
N PRO A 110 -12.44 -9.87 18.18
CA PRO A 110 -12.92 -9.64 19.54
C PRO A 110 -11.79 -9.16 20.48
N THR A 111 -10.60 -9.76 20.33
CA THR A 111 -9.40 -9.48 21.12
C THR A 111 -8.24 -8.93 20.30
N GLU A 112 -8.38 -8.85 18.98
CA GLU A 112 -7.35 -8.40 18.04
C GLU A 112 -7.62 -6.98 17.51
N PRO A 113 -6.56 -6.22 17.17
CA PRO A 113 -5.15 -6.59 17.30
C PRO A 113 -4.69 -6.51 18.76
N SER A 114 -3.93 -7.51 19.21
CA SER A 114 -3.34 -7.48 20.55
C SER A 114 -2.20 -6.47 20.62
N GLU A 115 -1.88 -6.01 21.84
CA GLU A 115 -0.72 -5.14 22.07
C GLU A 115 0.58 -5.78 21.54
N LEU A 116 0.76 -7.09 21.71
CA LEU A 116 1.93 -7.82 21.21
C LEU A 116 2.03 -7.74 19.69
N SER A 117 0.92 -7.94 18.98
CA SER A 117 0.84 -7.85 17.52
C SER A 117 1.15 -6.45 17.01
N ILE A 118 0.61 -5.42 17.66
CA ILE A 118 0.87 -4.01 17.32
C ILE A 118 2.37 -3.71 17.50
N GLN A 119 2.93 -4.02 18.68
CA GLN A 119 4.33 -3.69 18.99
C GLN A 119 5.32 -4.44 18.08
N GLN A 120 5.11 -5.75 17.84
CA GLN A 120 6.03 -6.50 16.97
C GLN A 120 6.02 -5.99 15.53
N ASN A 121 4.84 -5.66 14.97
CA ASN A 121 4.76 -5.12 13.61
C ASN A 121 5.30 -3.69 13.53
N ALA A 122 5.03 -2.83 14.51
CA ALA A 122 5.57 -1.46 14.55
C ALA A 122 7.10 -1.46 14.63
N GLN A 123 7.67 -2.24 15.54
CA GLN A 123 9.13 -2.39 15.68
C GLN A 123 9.77 -3.02 14.43
N GLY A 124 9.11 -4.01 13.83
CA GLY A 124 9.55 -4.62 12.58
C GLY A 124 9.59 -3.64 11.42
N LEU A 125 8.54 -2.84 11.23
CA LEU A 125 8.49 -1.79 10.22
C LEU A 125 9.56 -0.72 10.44
N ALA A 126 9.79 -0.31 11.69
CA ALA A 126 10.81 0.68 12.01
C ALA A 126 12.23 0.18 11.71
N ARG A 127 12.54 -1.06 12.11
CA ARG A 127 13.83 -1.72 11.80
C ARG A 127 14.04 -1.87 10.30
N TYR A 128 13.00 -2.26 9.55
CA TYR A 128 13.06 -2.33 8.10
C TYR A 128 13.34 -0.95 7.48
N ALA A 129 12.65 0.08 7.96
CA ALA A 129 12.75 1.43 7.40
C ALA A 129 14.15 2.01 7.55
N ILE A 130 14.75 1.91 8.75
CA ILE A 130 16.10 2.44 8.97
C ILE A 130 17.15 1.70 8.13
N ILE A 131 17.06 0.36 8.01
CA ILE A 131 17.96 -0.42 7.15
C ILE A 131 17.82 -0.02 5.67
N CYS A 132 16.61 0.28 5.20
CA CYS A 132 16.43 0.78 3.83
C CYS A 132 17.09 2.14 3.63
N GLN A 133 16.90 3.07 4.56
CA GLN A 133 17.46 4.42 4.49
C GLN A 133 19.00 4.43 4.52
N GLU A 134 19.62 3.58 5.35
CA GLU A 134 21.09 3.38 5.36
C GLU A 134 21.64 2.94 3.99
N ASN A 135 20.80 2.29 3.19
CA ASN A 135 21.16 1.70 1.90
C ASN A 135 20.50 2.41 0.70
N GLY A 136 19.95 3.61 0.89
CA GLY A 136 19.51 4.51 -0.18
C GLY A 136 18.14 4.17 -0.78
N LEU A 137 17.33 3.35 -0.11
CA LEU A 137 15.98 3.01 -0.54
C LEU A 137 14.95 3.75 0.33
N VAL A 138 14.01 4.46 -0.28
CA VAL A 138 12.84 5.03 0.41
C VAL A 138 11.97 3.87 0.93
N PRO A 139 11.76 3.70 2.25
CA PRO A 139 10.89 2.65 2.74
C PRO A 139 9.42 3.08 2.64
N ILE A 140 8.63 2.28 1.91
CA ILE A 140 7.17 2.28 2.06
C ILE A 140 6.85 1.43 3.28
N VAL A 141 6.26 2.07 4.30
CA VAL A 141 5.84 1.47 5.56
C VAL A 141 4.37 1.05 5.42
N GLU A 142 4.10 -0.26 5.37
CA GLU A 142 2.76 -0.80 5.11
C GLU A 142 2.20 -1.58 6.32
N PRO A 143 1.58 -0.92 7.30
CA PRO A 143 0.83 -1.56 8.38
C PRO A 143 -0.62 -1.80 7.94
N GLU A 144 -0.88 -2.89 7.20
CA GLU A 144 -2.22 -3.19 6.71
C GLU A 144 -3.10 -3.76 7.84
N VAL A 145 -4.13 -3.01 8.22
CA VAL A 145 -5.25 -3.53 9.00
C VAL A 145 -6.26 -4.15 8.05
N LEU A 146 -6.46 -5.46 8.17
CA LEU A 146 -7.37 -6.23 7.33
C LEU A 146 -8.82 -5.83 7.55
N THR A 147 -9.60 -5.89 6.47
CA THR A 147 -11.04 -5.62 6.49
C THR A 147 -11.87 -6.82 6.92
N ASP A 148 -11.30 -8.02 7.09
CA ASP A 148 -12.06 -9.23 7.43
C ASP A 148 -12.89 -9.03 8.72
N GLY A 149 -14.18 -9.43 8.67
CA GLY A 149 -15.09 -9.45 9.82
C GLY A 149 -16.28 -8.50 9.70
N SER A 150 -17.03 -8.35 10.79
CA SER A 150 -18.31 -7.62 10.86
C SER A 150 -18.23 -6.30 11.65
N HIS A 151 -17.02 -5.77 11.85
CA HIS A 151 -16.79 -4.54 12.59
C HIS A 151 -17.28 -3.30 11.83
N ASP A 152 -17.77 -2.29 12.56
CA ASP A 152 -18.15 -1.02 11.95
C ASP A 152 -16.93 -0.16 11.60
N ILE A 153 -17.16 0.92 10.84
CA ILE A 153 -16.11 1.84 10.43
C ILE A 153 -15.44 2.54 11.63
N LYS A 154 -16.16 2.74 12.73
CA LYS A 154 -15.63 3.37 13.96
C LYS A 154 -14.58 2.48 14.61
N LYS A 155 -14.83 1.17 14.67
CA LYS A 155 -13.85 0.20 15.16
C LYS A 155 -12.62 0.16 14.26
N CYS A 156 -12.79 0.19 12.93
CA CYS A 156 -11.67 0.29 11.99
C CYS A 156 -10.85 1.57 12.21
N ALA A 157 -11.51 2.71 12.43
CA ALA A 157 -10.86 3.99 12.71
C ALA A 157 -10.03 3.93 14.00
N ALA A 158 -10.62 3.44 15.10
CA ALA A 158 -9.93 3.32 16.39
C ALA A 158 -8.70 2.41 16.32
N VAL A 159 -8.82 1.28 15.62
CA VAL A 159 -7.69 0.35 15.42
C VAL A 159 -6.62 1.01 14.54
N THR A 160 -7.02 1.65 13.43
CA THR A 160 -6.08 2.33 12.53
C THR A 160 -5.31 3.44 13.27
N GLU A 161 -5.99 4.26 14.08
CA GLU A 161 -5.32 5.29 14.89
C GLU A 161 -4.33 4.69 15.89
N THR A 162 -4.72 3.62 16.59
CA THR A 162 -3.85 2.94 17.57
C THR A 162 -2.60 2.36 16.89
N VAL A 163 -2.77 1.69 15.76
CA VAL A 163 -1.67 1.07 15.00
C VAL A 163 -0.73 2.14 14.44
N LEU A 164 -1.26 3.19 13.82
CA LEU A 164 -0.43 4.25 13.26
C LEU A 164 0.33 5.02 14.34
N ALA A 165 -0.27 5.29 15.48
CA ALA A 165 0.43 5.90 16.62
C ALA A 165 1.62 5.06 17.08
N ALA A 166 1.44 3.74 17.22
CA ALA A 166 2.52 2.82 17.57
C ALA A 166 3.61 2.77 16.49
N VAL A 167 3.23 2.74 15.21
CA VAL A 167 4.17 2.75 14.08
C VAL A 167 5.02 4.02 14.09
N TYR A 168 4.43 5.22 14.20
CA TYR A 168 5.20 6.46 14.19
C TYR A 168 6.07 6.64 15.44
N LYS A 169 5.62 6.13 16.60
CA LYS A 169 6.48 6.05 17.79
C LYS A 169 7.69 5.16 17.53
N ALA A 170 7.50 3.97 16.98
CA ALA A 170 8.59 3.05 16.66
C ALA A 170 9.55 3.64 15.59
N LEU A 171 9.02 4.28 14.54
CA LEU A 171 9.84 4.95 13.53
C LEU A 171 10.73 6.04 14.16
N ASN A 172 10.18 6.81 15.11
CA ASN A 172 10.94 7.84 15.83
C ASN A 172 12.03 7.22 16.74
N ASP A 173 11.69 6.15 17.46
CA ASP A 173 12.64 5.44 18.33
C ASP A 173 13.81 4.83 17.55
N HIS A 174 13.59 4.43 16.30
CA HIS A 174 14.62 3.93 15.37
C HIS A 174 15.29 5.05 14.55
N HIS A 175 14.99 6.31 14.88
CA HIS A 175 15.60 7.50 14.24
C HIS A 175 15.36 7.61 12.73
N VAL A 176 14.25 7.04 12.24
CA VAL A 176 13.88 7.07 10.81
C VAL A 176 13.59 8.51 10.36
N LEU A 177 14.17 8.90 9.23
CA LEU A 177 13.94 10.19 8.58
C LEU A 177 12.57 10.17 7.86
N LEU A 178 11.53 10.77 8.46
CA LEU A 178 10.16 10.71 7.94
C LEU A 178 10.01 11.33 6.55
N GLU A 179 10.75 12.40 6.26
CA GLU A 179 10.78 13.09 4.97
C GLU A 179 11.25 12.19 3.82
N GLY A 180 11.99 11.12 4.15
CA GLY A 180 12.46 10.08 3.23
C GLY A 180 11.69 8.78 3.35
N THR A 181 10.42 8.79 3.80
CA THR A 181 9.52 7.62 3.87
C THR A 181 8.23 7.84 3.08
N LEU A 182 7.46 6.78 2.89
CA LEU A 182 6.05 6.84 2.50
C LEU A 182 5.23 5.92 3.40
N LEU A 183 3.98 6.28 3.68
CA LEU A 183 3.04 5.41 4.38
C LEU A 183 2.10 4.73 3.38
N LYS A 184 1.89 3.42 3.52
CA LYS A 184 0.90 2.65 2.77
C LYS A 184 -0.10 2.01 3.74
N PRO A 185 -1.11 2.75 4.20
CA PRO A 185 -2.11 2.23 5.12
C PRO A 185 -3.29 1.66 4.34
N ASN A 186 -4.14 0.90 5.03
CA ASN A 186 -5.52 0.67 4.61
C ASN A 186 -6.31 1.99 4.63
N MET A 187 -7.34 2.09 3.77
CA MET A 187 -8.41 3.06 4.01
C MET A 187 -9.24 2.59 5.22
N VAL A 188 -9.85 3.54 5.93
CA VAL A 188 -10.74 3.23 7.05
C VAL A 188 -12.12 2.89 6.49
N ALA A 189 -12.51 1.62 6.54
CA ALA A 189 -13.75 1.10 5.99
C ALA A 189 -14.42 0.12 6.98
N PRO A 190 -15.73 -0.13 6.85
CA PRO A 190 -16.39 -1.23 7.55
C PRO A 190 -15.75 -2.58 7.21
N GLY A 191 -15.99 -3.56 8.08
CA GLY A 191 -15.58 -4.93 7.83
C GLY A 191 -16.23 -5.52 6.57
N SER A 192 -15.61 -6.55 5.99
CA SER A 192 -16.07 -7.21 4.76
C SER A 192 -17.49 -7.76 4.85
N ASP A 193 -17.92 -8.11 6.06
CA ASP A 193 -19.22 -8.70 6.34
C ASP A 193 -20.24 -7.64 6.84
N SER A 194 -19.81 -6.37 6.92
CA SER A 194 -20.64 -5.23 7.31
C SER A 194 -21.23 -4.53 6.08
N PRO A 195 -22.36 -3.80 6.23
CA PRO A 195 -22.88 -2.98 5.16
C PRO A 195 -21.85 -1.96 4.66
N LYS A 196 -21.77 -1.80 3.33
CA LYS A 196 -20.96 -0.75 2.71
C LYS A 196 -21.48 0.63 3.13
N VAL A 197 -20.56 1.60 3.15
CA VAL A 197 -20.88 3.01 3.41
C VAL A 197 -20.46 3.87 2.22
N ALA A 198 -20.94 5.11 2.17
CA ALA A 198 -20.58 6.06 1.12
C ALA A 198 -19.09 6.44 1.16
N ALA A 199 -18.54 6.81 0.01
CA ALA A 199 -17.13 7.16 -0.13
C ALA A 199 -16.74 8.38 0.70
N GLU A 200 -17.67 9.33 0.89
CA GLU A 200 -17.51 10.51 1.73
C GLU A 200 -17.30 10.13 3.19
N VAL A 201 -18.00 9.08 3.67
CA VAL A 201 -17.83 8.55 5.03
C VAL A 201 -16.46 7.89 5.18
N ILE A 202 -16.05 7.06 4.21
CA ILE A 202 -14.69 6.48 4.18
C ILE A 202 -13.64 7.59 4.20
N ALA A 203 -13.85 8.65 3.40
CA ALA A 203 -12.94 9.77 3.32
C ALA A 203 -12.79 10.52 4.65
N GLU A 204 -13.90 10.85 5.31
CA GLU A 204 -13.91 11.54 6.60
C GLU A 204 -13.15 10.75 7.66
N TYR A 205 -13.50 9.47 7.84
CA TYR A 205 -12.85 8.62 8.85
C TYR A 205 -11.36 8.39 8.53
N THR A 206 -11.02 8.15 7.26
CA THR A 206 -9.64 7.90 6.85
C THR A 206 -8.77 9.14 7.07
N VAL A 207 -9.19 10.31 6.55
CA VAL A 207 -8.41 11.54 6.68
C VAL A 207 -8.32 11.99 8.14
N THR A 208 -9.37 11.78 8.93
CA THR A 208 -9.35 12.06 10.37
C THR A 208 -8.34 11.19 11.12
N ALA A 209 -8.33 9.88 10.89
CA ALA A 209 -7.39 8.96 11.52
C ALA A 209 -5.93 9.34 11.19
N LEU A 210 -5.66 9.71 9.93
CA LEU A 210 -4.35 10.17 9.48
C LEU A 210 -3.94 11.49 10.15
N ARG A 211 -4.84 12.48 10.19
CA ARG A 211 -4.59 13.78 10.86
C ARG A 211 -4.28 13.66 12.35
N ARG A 212 -4.76 12.61 13.01
CA ARG A 212 -4.51 12.34 14.43
C ARG A 212 -3.18 11.64 14.71
N THR A 213 -2.54 11.04 13.70
CA THR A 213 -1.45 10.09 13.94
C THR A 213 -0.21 10.28 13.09
N VAL A 214 -0.36 10.76 11.84
CA VAL A 214 0.76 10.93 10.92
C VAL A 214 1.41 12.29 11.15
N PRO A 215 2.74 12.39 11.28
CA PRO A 215 3.44 13.68 11.33
C PRO A 215 3.49 14.37 9.95
N PRO A 216 3.35 15.71 9.84
CA PRO A 216 3.47 16.49 8.60
C PRO A 216 4.75 16.28 7.78
N ALA A 217 5.82 15.77 8.39
CA ALA A 217 7.10 15.52 7.73
C ALA A 217 7.03 14.42 6.65
N VAL A 218 6.09 13.48 6.76
CA VAL A 218 5.90 12.41 5.76
C VAL A 218 5.45 13.03 4.43
N PRO A 219 6.11 12.83 3.28
CA PRO A 219 5.73 13.54 2.05
C PRO A 219 4.41 13.04 1.45
N GLY A 220 4.07 11.76 1.63
CA GLY A 220 2.87 11.20 1.02
C GLY A 220 2.39 9.88 1.62
N ILE A 221 1.10 9.64 1.41
CA ILE A 221 0.36 8.46 1.84
C ILE A 221 -0.18 7.79 0.58
N VAL A 222 0.26 6.57 0.32
CA VAL A 222 -0.03 5.81 -0.89
C VAL A 222 -0.89 4.59 -0.54
N PHE A 223 -2.21 4.76 -0.54
CA PHE A 223 -3.14 3.74 -0.03
C PHE A 223 -3.01 2.40 -0.74
N LEU A 224 -3.10 1.31 0.01
CA LEU A 224 -3.42 0.00 -0.55
C LEU A 224 -4.91 -0.09 -0.89
N SER A 225 -5.27 -0.84 -1.93
CA SER A 225 -6.68 -1.02 -2.30
C SER A 225 -7.40 -2.07 -1.43
N GLY A 226 -6.65 -2.97 -0.79
CA GLY A 226 -7.23 -4.10 -0.06
C GLY A 226 -8.10 -4.94 -1.00
N GLY A 227 -9.30 -5.30 -0.54
CA GLY A 227 -10.32 -6.03 -1.32
C GLY A 227 -11.27 -5.17 -2.15
N GLN A 228 -11.08 -3.84 -2.21
CA GLN A 228 -11.94 -2.94 -2.96
C GLN A 228 -11.91 -3.24 -4.46
N SER A 229 -13.01 -2.96 -5.16
CA SER A 229 -13.03 -2.97 -6.63
C SER A 229 -12.12 -1.88 -7.21
N GLU A 230 -11.82 -1.94 -8.51
CA GLU A 230 -11.04 -0.89 -9.18
C GLU A 230 -11.74 0.47 -9.08
N GLU A 231 -13.07 0.48 -9.24
CA GLU A 231 -13.86 1.70 -9.15
C GLU A 231 -14.01 2.20 -7.71
N GLU A 232 -14.28 1.30 -6.75
CA GLU A 232 -14.42 1.65 -5.34
C GLU A 232 -13.14 2.29 -4.80
N ALA A 233 -11.97 1.72 -5.11
CA ALA A 233 -10.68 2.27 -4.72
C ALA A 233 -10.45 3.68 -5.30
N THR A 234 -10.86 3.91 -6.55
CA THR A 234 -10.74 5.21 -7.22
C THR A 234 -11.68 6.25 -6.60
N VAL A 235 -12.95 5.87 -6.38
CA VAL A 235 -13.98 6.76 -5.83
C VAL A 235 -13.64 7.15 -4.39
N ASN A 236 -13.19 6.22 -3.56
CA ASN A 236 -12.77 6.50 -2.19
C ASN A 236 -11.54 7.42 -2.14
N LEU A 237 -10.54 7.18 -2.98
CA LEU A 237 -9.38 8.06 -3.10
C LEU A 237 -9.76 9.48 -3.55
N ASN A 238 -10.69 9.58 -4.50
CA ASN A 238 -11.20 10.86 -4.98
C ASN A 238 -11.95 11.63 -3.88
N ALA A 239 -12.81 10.94 -3.11
CA ALA A 239 -13.54 11.53 -2.00
C ALA A 239 -12.58 12.09 -0.92
N MET A 240 -11.51 11.37 -0.60
CA MET A 240 -10.46 11.85 0.32
C MET A 240 -9.78 13.13 -0.16
N ASN A 241 -9.50 13.24 -1.46
CA ASN A 241 -8.86 14.42 -2.02
C ASN A 241 -9.83 15.61 -2.17
N LYS A 242 -11.13 15.36 -2.35
CA LYS A 242 -12.18 16.40 -2.35
C LYS A 242 -12.50 16.97 -0.97
N LEU A 243 -12.26 16.21 0.11
CA LEU A 243 -12.61 16.62 1.46
C LEU A 243 -11.90 17.94 1.86
N GLU A 244 -12.65 18.99 2.18
CA GLU A 244 -12.11 20.32 2.50
C GLU A 244 -11.58 20.43 3.95
N VAL A 245 -10.47 19.72 4.20
CA VAL A 245 -9.70 19.81 5.45
C VAL A 245 -8.21 19.90 5.13
N LEU A 246 -7.42 20.43 6.08
CA LEU A 246 -5.96 20.46 5.94
C LEU A 246 -5.42 19.03 5.83
N LYS A 247 -4.69 18.76 4.75
CA LYS A 247 -3.99 17.50 4.50
C LYS A 247 -2.53 17.85 4.24
N PRO A 248 -1.63 17.76 5.23
CA PRO A 248 -0.24 18.22 5.06
C PRO A 248 0.63 17.24 4.26
N TRP A 249 0.03 16.19 3.67
CA TRP A 249 0.65 15.16 2.86
C TRP A 249 -0.10 15.01 1.55
N THR A 250 0.56 14.49 0.51
CA THR A 250 -0.16 14.03 -0.68
C THR A 250 -0.88 12.71 -0.39
N LEU A 251 -2.17 12.63 -0.75
CA LEU A 251 -2.95 11.39 -0.71
C LEU A 251 -3.01 10.77 -2.11
N SER A 252 -2.40 9.61 -2.26
CA SER A 252 -2.27 8.90 -3.54
C SER A 252 -2.49 7.38 -3.37
N PHE A 253 -2.15 6.57 -4.36
CA PHE A 253 -2.39 5.14 -4.42
C PHE A 253 -1.09 4.33 -4.55
N SER A 254 -1.11 3.13 -3.97
CA SER A 254 -0.20 2.02 -4.28
C SER A 254 -1.03 0.77 -4.53
N PHE A 255 -1.56 0.67 -5.75
CA PHE A 255 -2.58 -0.31 -6.11
C PHE A 255 -2.01 -1.46 -6.93
N GLY A 256 -2.35 -2.68 -6.51
CA GLY A 256 -2.10 -3.90 -7.28
C GLY A 256 -3.37 -4.30 -8.03
N ARG A 257 -4.24 -5.07 -7.38
CA ARG A 257 -5.52 -5.54 -7.95
C ARG A 257 -6.37 -4.41 -8.54
N ALA A 258 -6.50 -3.28 -7.83
CA ALA A 258 -7.32 -2.14 -8.29
C ALA A 258 -6.78 -1.40 -9.54
N LEU A 259 -5.58 -1.75 -10.02
CA LEU A 259 -5.04 -1.27 -11.31
C LEU A 259 -4.94 -2.37 -12.36
N GLN A 260 -4.94 -3.64 -11.97
CA GLN A 260 -4.57 -4.74 -12.86
C GLN A 260 -5.73 -5.69 -13.20
N GLN A 261 -6.85 -5.69 -12.46
CA GLN A 261 -7.88 -6.71 -12.61
C GLN A 261 -8.50 -6.72 -14.01
N SER A 262 -8.98 -5.57 -14.48
CA SER A 262 -9.60 -5.47 -15.81
C SER A 262 -8.57 -5.75 -16.90
N THR A 263 -7.34 -5.25 -16.75
CA THR A 263 -6.22 -5.50 -17.67
C THR A 263 -5.93 -6.99 -17.83
N LEU A 264 -5.82 -7.73 -16.72
CA LEU A 264 -5.56 -9.17 -16.74
C LEU A 264 -6.69 -9.93 -17.43
N LYS A 265 -7.95 -9.63 -17.08
CA LYS A 265 -9.12 -10.29 -17.70
C LYS A 265 -9.19 -10.04 -19.19
N ILE A 266 -8.94 -8.82 -19.65
CA ILE A 266 -8.97 -8.46 -21.07
C ILE A 266 -7.80 -9.13 -21.81
N TRP A 267 -6.61 -9.15 -21.21
CA TRP A 267 -5.44 -9.78 -21.81
C TRP A 267 -5.68 -11.27 -22.03
N GLY A 268 -6.11 -12.00 -21.00
CA GLY A 268 -6.39 -13.43 -21.11
C GLY A 268 -5.19 -14.28 -21.57
N GLY A 269 -3.96 -13.75 -21.47
CA GLY A 269 -2.74 -14.38 -22.00
C GLY A 269 -2.49 -14.26 -23.48
N LYS A 270 -3.41 -13.63 -24.20
CA LYS A 270 -3.44 -13.65 -25.66
C LYS A 270 -2.66 -12.47 -26.22
N LYS A 271 -1.68 -12.72 -27.10
CA LYS A 271 -0.85 -11.67 -27.70
C LYS A 271 -1.69 -10.65 -28.47
N GLU A 272 -2.75 -11.11 -29.12
CA GLU A 272 -3.71 -10.29 -29.85
C GLU A 272 -4.51 -9.32 -28.95
N ASN A 273 -4.56 -9.55 -27.64
CA ASN A 273 -5.28 -8.70 -26.69
C ASN A 273 -4.38 -7.66 -25.98
N VAL A 274 -3.07 -7.65 -26.23
CA VAL A 274 -2.12 -6.79 -25.51
C VAL A 274 -2.51 -5.31 -25.61
N ALA A 275 -2.82 -4.81 -26.82
CA ALA A 275 -3.22 -3.41 -27.00
C ALA A 275 -4.49 -3.06 -26.20
N LYS A 276 -5.53 -3.91 -26.27
CA LYS A 276 -6.77 -3.71 -25.51
C LYS A 276 -6.56 -3.73 -24.00
N ALA A 277 -5.65 -4.59 -23.52
CA ALA A 277 -5.30 -4.67 -22.11
C ALA A 277 -4.52 -3.43 -21.64
N GLN A 278 -3.60 -2.92 -22.47
CA GLN A 278 -2.86 -1.68 -22.23
C GLN A 278 -3.79 -0.46 -22.20
N ASP A 279 -4.80 -0.41 -23.07
CA ASP A 279 -5.81 0.64 -23.06
C ASP A 279 -6.61 0.63 -21.75
N ALA A 280 -7.08 -0.56 -21.33
CA ALA A 280 -7.78 -0.71 -20.05
C ALA A 280 -6.91 -0.34 -18.85
N PHE A 281 -5.63 -0.70 -18.87
CA PHE A 281 -4.65 -0.31 -17.87
C PHE A 281 -4.44 1.21 -17.82
N SER A 282 -4.42 1.86 -18.98
CA SER A 282 -4.26 3.31 -19.09
C SER A 282 -5.49 4.06 -18.55
N VAL A 283 -6.70 3.53 -18.77
CA VAL A 283 -7.94 4.03 -18.15
C VAL A 283 -7.87 3.92 -16.61
N ARG A 284 -7.53 2.72 -16.11
CA ARG A 284 -6.80 2.44 -14.85
C ARG A 284 -6.09 3.63 -14.22
N CYS A 285 -4.95 3.92 -14.83
CA CYS A 285 -3.97 4.87 -14.35
C CYS A 285 -4.49 6.31 -14.39
N LYS A 286 -5.17 6.70 -15.47
CA LYS A 286 -5.71 8.06 -15.64
C LYS A 286 -6.76 8.38 -14.59
N ALA A 287 -7.70 7.48 -14.36
CA ALA A 287 -8.76 7.72 -13.40
C ALA A 287 -8.24 7.78 -11.95
N ASN A 288 -7.25 6.94 -11.59
CA ASN A 288 -6.59 7.07 -10.29
C ASN A 288 -5.72 8.32 -10.18
N SER A 289 -5.06 8.75 -11.26
CA SER A 289 -4.35 10.03 -11.34
C SER A 289 -5.30 11.20 -11.08
N GLU A 290 -6.47 11.24 -11.72
CA GLU A 290 -7.51 12.25 -11.49
C GLU A 290 -8.06 12.20 -10.06
N ALA A 291 -8.20 11.00 -9.48
CA ALA A 291 -8.62 10.81 -8.09
C ALA A 291 -7.63 11.43 -7.08
N THR A 292 -6.32 11.39 -7.35
CA THR A 292 -5.32 12.11 -6.50
C THR A 292 -5.52 13.62 -6.49
N LEU A 293 -6.20 14.16 -7.51
CA LEU A 293 -6.47 15.60 -7.64
C LEU A 293 -7.89 15.96 -7.19
N GLY A 294 -8.69 14.99 -6.74
CA GLY A 294 -10.11 15.21 -6.42
C GLY A 294 -10.96 15.53 -7.66
N LYS A 295 -10.49 15.16 -8.86
CA LYS A 295 -11.10 15.52 -10.15
C LYS A 295 -11.76 14.36 -10.87
N TYR A 296 -11.74 13.16 -10.30
CA TYR A 296 -12.42 12.02 -10.91
C TYR A 296 -13.94 12.21 -10.83
N THR A 297 -14.61 12.12 -11.99
CA THR A 297 -16.05 12.37 -12.15
C THR A 297 -16.87 11.09 -12.37
N GLY A 298 -16.25 9.91 -12.33
CA GLY A 298 -16.90 8.65 -12.69
C GLY A 298 -16.98 8.43 -14.20
N GLY A 299 -17.49 7.27 -14.60
CA GLY A 299 -17.74 6.92 -16.02
C GLY A 299 -16.61 6.16 -16.72
N SER A 300 -15.50 5.89 -16.03
CA SER A 300 -14.41 5.03 -16.55
C SER A 300 -14.62 3.53 -16.24
N ALA A 301 -15.65 3.18 -15.46
CA ALA A 301 -15.92 1.82 -15.04
C ALA A 301 -16.83 1.07 -16.04
N GLY A 302 -16.26 0.14 -16.79
CA GLY A 302 -17.02 -0.98 -17.35
C GLY A 302 -17.40 -1.97 -16.24
N GLY A 303 -18.34 -2.89 -16.52
CA GLY A 303 -18.85 -3.85 -15.50
C GLY A 303 -17.76 -4.63 -14.73
N LEU A 304 -16.62 -4.91 -15.38
CA LEU A 304 -15.46 -5.59 -14.78
C LEU A 304 -14.79 -4.78 -13.65
N ALA A 305 -14.77 -3.45 -13.75
CA ALA A 305 -14.10 -2.56 -12.80
C ALA A 305 -14.88 -2.42 -11.47
N SER A 306 -16.18 -2.75 -11.50
CA SER A 306 -17.07 -2.69 -10.34
C SER A 306 -17.09 -3.97 -9.50
N GLU A 307 -16.48 -5.06 -9.98
CA GLU A 307 -16.44 -6.34 -9.26
C GLU A 307 -15.59 -6.26 -8.00
N SER A 308 -16.12 -6.81 -6.90
CA SER A 308 -15.37 -6.93 -5.63
C SER A 308 -14.11 -7.77 -5.84
N LEU A 309 -12.99 -7.32 -5.28
CA LEU A 309 -11.70 -8.01 -5.35
C LEU A 309 -11.34 -8.70 -4.03
N TYR A 310 -12.26 -8.70 -3.07
CA TYR A 310 -12.03 -9.27 -1.75
C TYR A 310 -11.84 -10.79 -1.82
N VAL A 311 -10.85 -11.27 -1.07
CA VAL A 311 -10.59 -12.69 -0.84
C VAL A 311 -10.26 -12.82 0.63
N LYS A 312 -11.07 -13.59 1.36
CA LYS A 312 -10.88 -13.83 2.80
C LYS A 312 -9.48 -14.39 3.07
N GLY A 313 -8.75 -13.80 4.01
CA GLY A 313 -7.40 -14.26 4.38
C GLY A 313 -6.36 -14.18 3.26
N TYR A 314 -6.47 -13.21 2.33
CA TYR A 314 -5.51 -13.03 1.24
C TYR A 314 -4.06 -12.81 1.74
N LYS A 315 -3.12 -13.58 1.18
CA LYS A 315 -1.67 -13.49 1.44
C LYS A 315 -0.92 -13.20 0.13
N TYR A 316 0.05 -12.27 0.18
CA TYR A 316 0.92 -11.87 -0.95
C TYR A 316 2.16 -12.75 -1.09
#